data_AF-A0A951GLK0-F1
#
_entry.id   AF-A0A951GLK0-F1
#
_cell.length_a   1.000
_cell.length_b   1.000
_cell.length_c   1.000
_cell.angle_alpha   90.00
_cell.angle_beta   90.00
_cell.angle_gamma   90.00
#
_symmetry.space_group_name_H-M   'P 1'
#
loop_
_entity.id
_entity.type
_entity.pdbx_description
1 polymer ?
#
loop_
_entity_poly.entity_id
_entity_poly.type
_entity_poly.pdbx_seq_one_letter_code
_entity_poly.pdbx_strand_id
1 'polypeptide(L)'
;MRDELWLGRQLAVQSGFVWLAEQAPGAPLFAVDRAAVADANIIIYDRGLEDALADILPLGSYAEPRPAIATLSGPAIAPRATQFAGEGWSVVQLVERSPASRLRWRNTAGELLRVRRGSGLSVVALAKSPLGPIRRDEGSLDDLPRLLDEAGDDFLTLVCGPLSPAIASASAAAPATLFTASGLAG
;
A
#
# COMPACT_ATOMS: atom_id res chain seq x y z
N MET A 1 1.75 -11.46 -20.63
CA MET A 1 0.73 -10.39 -20.70
C MET A 1 -0.60 -10.74 -20.00
N ARG A 2 -0.87 -12.00 -19.60
CA ARG A 2 -2.11 -12.37 -18.87
C ARG A 2 -2.01 -12.31 -17.34
N ASP A 3 -0.81 -12.49 -16.75
CA ASP A 3 -0.64 -12.51 -15.29
C ASP A 3 -0.73 -11.13 -14.62
N GLU A 4 -0.28 -10.06 -15.29
CA GLU A 4 -0.33 -8.69 -14.74
C GLU A 4 -1.78 -8.15 -14.65
N LEU A 5 -2.62 -8.52 -15.61
CA LEU A 5 -4.06 -8.18 -15.61
C LEU A 5 -4.85 -8.96 -14.55
N TRP A 6 -4.34 -10.12 -14.10
CA TRP A 6 -4.98 -10.93 -13.07
C TRP A 6 -4.62 -10.43 -11.66
N LEU A 7 -3.36 -10.04 -11.43
CA LEU A 7 -2.93 -9.44 -10.16
C LEU A 7 -3.58 -8.06 -9.91
N GLY A 8 -3.71 -7.23 -10.95
CA GLY A 8 -4.31 -5.89 -10.83
C GLY A 8 -5.81 -5.89 -10.52
N ARG A 9 -6.53 -6.97 -10.84
CA ARG A 9 -7.98 -7.09 -10.61
C ARG A 9 -8.32 -7.74 -9.25
N GLN A 10 -7.34 -8.32 -8.56
CA GLN A 10 -7.54 -9.06 -7.31
C GLN A 10 -7.06 -8.31 -6.05
N LEU A 11 -6.35 -7.19 -6.22
CA LEU A 11 -5.88 -6.34 -5.13
C LEU A 11 -6.53 -4.95 -5.25
N ALA A 12 -7.85 -4.88 -5.08
CA ALA A 12 -8.52 -3.59 -4.91
C ALA A 12 -8.15 -2.99 -3.54
N VAL A 13 -8.00 -1.67 -3.45
CA VAL A 13 -7.73 -1.00 -2.18
C VAL A 13 -8.98 -1.08 -1.31
N GLN A 14 -8.93 -1.90 -0.27
CA GLN A 14 -10.07 -2.14 0.60
C GLN A 14 -10.24 -1.02 1.64
N SER A 15 -11.49 -0.81 2.07
CA SER A 15 -11.80 0.06 3.20
C SER A 15 -11.05 -0.37 4.45
N GLY A 16 -10.38 0.60 5.08
CA GLY A 16 -9.56 0.40 6.25
C GLY A 16 -8.17 -0.16 5.97
N PHE A 17 -7.76 -0.30 4.70
CA PHE A 17 -6.41 -0.70 4.33
C PHE A 17 -5.59 0.51 3.87
N VAL A 18 -4.27 0.39 4.03
CA VAL A 18 -3.29 1.31 3.46
C VAL A 18 -2.49 0.57 2.40
N TRP A 19 -2.44 1.16 1.20
CA TRP A 19 -1.57 0.78 0.10
C TRP A 19 -0.40 1.76 0.04
N LEU A 20 0.75 1.39 0.59
CA LEU A 20 1.96 2.20 0.60
C LEU A 20 2.86 1.76 -0.56
N ALA A 21 3.17 2.64 -1.51
CA ALA A 21 3.90 2.27 -2.73
C ALA A 21 5.07 3.20 -3.04
N GLU A 22 6.25 2.61 -3.26
CA GLU A 22 7.42 3.29 -3.80
C GLU A 22 7.28 3.54 -5.30
N GLN A 23 7.65 4.75 -5.72
CA GLN A 23 7.66 5.21 -7.11
C GLN A 23 8.92 6.03 -7.41
N ALA A 24 9.39 5.98 -8.66
CA ALA A 24 10.45 6.88 -9.11
C ALA A 24 9.86 8.25 -9.49
N PRO A 25 10.52 9.36 -9.12
CA PRO A 25 10.10 10.69 -9.55
C PRO A 25 10.20 10.81 -11.07
N GLY A 26 9.20 11.43 -11.70
CA GLY A 26 9.15 11.64 -13.15
C GLY A 26 8.92 10.38 -14.00
N ALA A 27 8.76 9.20 -13.39
CA ALA A 27 8.39 7.98 -14.09
C ALA A 27 6.88 7.71 -13.97
N PRO A 28 6.25 7.05 -14.97
CA PRO A 28 4.90 6.55 -14.83
C PRO A 28 4.77 5.57 -13.65
N LEU A 29 3.61 5.56 -13.00
CA LEU A 29 3.32 4.57 -11.96
C LEU A 29 3.32 3.16 -12.53
N PHE A 30 3.74 2.18 -11.73
CA PHE A 30 3.48 0.78 -12.04
C PHE A 30 1.98 0.52 -12.18
N ALA A 31 1.60 -0.36 -13.10
CA ALA A 31 0.19 -0.62 -13.42
C ALA A 31 -0.65 -1.01 -12.19
N VAL A 32 -0.07 -1.79 -11.27
CA VAL A 32 -0.76 -2.21 -10.03
C VAL A 32 -1.03 -1.03 -9.10
N ASP A 33 -0.10 -0.08 -8.96
CA ASP A 33 -0.30 1.08 -8.11
C ASP A 33 -1.21 2.11 -8.76
N ARG A 34 -1.16 2.22 -10.10
CA ARG A 34 -2.12 3.04 -10.85
C ARG A 34 -3.55 2.54 -10.65
N ALA A 35 -3.77 1.23 -10.69
CA ALA A 35 -5.07 0.65 -10.40
C ALA A 35 -5.50 0.95 -8.95
N ALA A 36 -4.58 0.80 -8.00
CA ALA A 36 -4.84 1.13 -6.60
C ALA A 36 -5.23 2.61 -6.42
N VAL A 37 -4.53 3.54 -7.06
CA VAL A 37 -4.85 4.98 -7.04
C VAL A 37 -6.25 5.25 -7.59
N ALA A 38 -6.65 4.57 -8.67
CA ALA A 38 -7.96 4.74 -9.29
C ALA A 38 -9.12 4.28 -8.39
N ASP A 39 -8.87 3.31 -7.51
CA ASP A 39 -9.88 2.72 -6.62
C ASP A 39 -9.94 3.38 -5.23
N ALA A 40 -8.94 4.18 -4.85
CA ALA A 40 -8.80 4.72 -3.50
C ALA A 40 -9.66 5.97 -3.25
N ASN A 41 -10.15 6.10 -2.00
CA ASN A 41 -10.84 7.31 -1.55
C ASN A 41 -9.86 8.43 -1.19
N ILE A 42 -8.75 8.06 -0.55
CA ILE A 42 -7.74 8.98 -0.03
C ILE A 42 -6.39 8.67 -0.69
N ILE A 43 -5.75 9.69 -1.24
CA ILE A 43 -4.44 9.60 -1.89
C ILE A 43 -3.49 10.57 -1.20
N ILE A 44 -2.42 10.06 -0.61
CA ILE A 44 -1.37 10.86 0.02
C ILE A 44 -0.09 10.63 -0.78
N TYR A 45 0.65 11.67 -1.14
CA TYR A 45 1.82 11.49 -2.03
C TYR A 45 3.00 12.38 -1.68
N ASP A 46 4.22 11.88 -1.89
CA ASP A 46 5.41 12.73 -1.88
C ASP A 46 5.36 13.69 -3.09
N ARG A 47 5.68 14.98 -2.89
CA ARG A 47 5.46 16.05 -3.91
C ARG A 47 6.12 15.79 -5.25
N GLY A 48 7.27 15.09 -5.29
CA GLY A 48 7.94 14.74 -6.55
C GLY A 48 7.15 13.80 -7.45
N LEU A 49 5.99 13.30 -7.00
CA LEU A 49 5.11 12.39 -7.75
C LEU A 49 3.84 13.07 -8.27
N GLU A 50 3.72 14.40 -8.14
CA GLU A 50 2.53 15.15 -8.56
C GLU A 50 2.22 14.96 -10.06
N ASP A 51 3.24 15.06 -10.91
CA ASP A 51 3.09 14.88 -12.36
C ASP A 51 2.58 13.47 -12.72
N ALA A 52 3.01 12.44 -11.98
CA ALA A 52 2.55 11.07 -12.22
C ALA A 52 1.10 10.84 -11.77
N LEU A 53 0.58 11.68 -10.88
CA LEU A 53 -0.80 11.61 -10.36
C LEU A 53 -1.79 12.45 -11.17
N ALA A 54 -1.36 13.57 -11.75
CA ALA A 54 -2.24 14.56 -12.36
C ALA A 54 -3.26 13.96 -13.35
N ASP A 55 -2.85 12.95 -14.11
CA ASP A 55 -3.68 12.33 -15.15
C ASP A 55 -4.56 11.16 -14.67
N ILE A 56 -4.42 10.75 -13.40
CA ILE A 56 -5.03 9.50 -12.90
C ILE A 56 -5.86 9.68 -11.63
N LEU A 57 -5.89 10.88 -11.04
CA LEU A 57 -6.70 11.15 -9.85
C LEU A 57 -8.18 10.92 -10.16
N PRO A 58 -8.84 9.96 -9.48
CA PRO A 58 -10.25 9.70 -9.72
C PRO A 58 -11.11 10.86 -9.20
N LEU A 59 -12.17 11.18 -9.94
CA LEU A 59 -13.14 12.18 -9.54
C LEU A 59 -13.77 11.80 -8.19
N GLY A 60 -13.75 12.73 -7.24
CA GLY A 60 -14.32 12.51 -5.90
C GLY A 60 -13.35 11.88 -4.88
N SER A 61 -12.11 11.57 -5.26
CA SER A 61 -11.06 11.26 -4.29
C SER A 61 -10.52 12.52 -3.62
N TYR A 62 -10.05 12.37 -2.39
CA TYR A 62 -9.25 13.37 -1.71
C TYR A 62 -7.77 13.08 -1.94
N ALA A 63 -7.03 14.05 -2.47
CA ALA A 63 -5.59 13.93 -2.69
C ALA A 63 -4.83 15.03 -1.95
N GLU A 64 -3.76 14.67 -1.23
CA GLU A 64 -2.89 15.67 -0.59
C GLU A 64 -1.39 15.34 -0.66
N PRO A 65 -0.54 16.36 -0.87
CA PRO A 65 0.90 16.19 -0.82
C PRO A 65 1.40 16.08 0.62
N ARG A 66 2.43 15.28 0.82
CA ARG A 66 3.13 15.15 2.11
C ARG A 66 4.02 16.37 2.37
N PRO A 67 4.18 16.78 3.65
CA PRO A 67 5.15 17.79 4.02
C PRO A 67 6.58 17.32 3.70
N ALA A 68 7.37 18.17 3.02
CA ALA A 68 8.73 17.85 2.59
C ALA A 68 9.71 17.53 3.74
N ILE A 69 9.40 17.93 4.98
CA ILE A 69 10.24 17.64 6.16
C ILE A 69 10.11 16.17 6.60
N ALA A 70 9.00 15.51 6.27
CA ALA A 70 8.74 14.12 6.67
C ALA A 70 9.50 13.07 5.84
N THR A 71 10.14 13.46 4.73
CA THR A 71 10.72 12.54 3.75
C THR A 71 12.18 12.16 4.02
N LEU A 72 12.89 12.88 4.89
CA LEU A 72 14.35 12.73 5.04
C LEU A 72 14.81 11.73 6.13
N SER A 73 14.01 11.46 7.16
CA SER A 73 14.42 10.54 8.25
C SER A 73 13.25 9.84 8.97
N GLY A 74 12.03 9.96 8.45
CA GLY A 74 10.82 9.41 9.06
C GLY A 74 10.38 8.05 8.50
N PRO A 75 9.35 7.43 9.10
CA PRO A 75 8.68 6.27 8.51
C PRO A 75 8.21 6.56 7.08
N ALA A 76 8.18 5.53 6.23
CA ALA A 76 7.67 5.68 4.87
C ALA A 76 6.18 6.05 4.94
N ILE A 77 5.39 5.38 5.77
CA ILE A 77 3.99 5.72 6.04
C ILE A 77 3.84 7.04 6.80
N ALA A 78 2.84 7.85 6.43
CA ALA A 78 2.46 9.05 7.15
C ALA A 78 1.43 8.71 8.25
N PRO A 79 1.49 9.36 9.42
CA PRO A 79 0.47 9.19 10.46
C PRO A 79 -0.96 9.49 9.97
N ARG A 80 -1.10 10.38 9.00
CA ARG A 80 -2.40 10.71 8.42
C ARG A 80 -2.98 9.57 7.56
N ALA A 81 -2.13 8.80 6.88
CA ALA A 81 -2.57 7.64 6.12
C ALA A 81 -3.15 6.56 7.05
N THR A 82 -2.48 6.31 8.18
CA THR A 82 -2.97 5.36 9.17
C THR A 82 -4.22 5.84 9.88
N GLN A 83 -4.36 7.15 10.12
CA GLN A 83 -5.59 7.73 10.67
C GLN A 83 -6.78 7.48 9.75
N PHE A 84 -6.70 7.86 8.46
CA PHE A 84 -7.80 7.66 7.52
C PHE A 84 -8.18 6.18 7.37
N ALA A 85 -7.20 5.28 7.29
CA ALA A 85 -7.49 3.85 7.26
C ALA A 85 -8.08 3.33 8.59
N GLY A 86 -7.67 3.88 9.73
CA GLY A 86 -8.31 3.60 11.02
C GLY A 86 -9.78 4.01 11.06
N GLU A 87 -10.13 5.09 10.38
CA GLU A 87 -11.51 5.57 10.19
C GLU A 87 -12.31 4.76 9.14
N GLY A 88 -11.66 3.80 8.46
CA GLY A 88 -12.31 2.90 7.50
C GLY A 88 -12.20 3.32 6.04
N TRP A 89 -11.46 4.38 5.72
CA TRP A 89 -11.21 4.79 4.34
C TRP A 89 -10.26 3.83 3.62
N SER A 90 -10.39 3.72 2.30
CA SER A 90 -9.35 3.11 1.45
C SER A 90 -8.28 4.16 1.18
N VAL A 91 -7.02 3.84 1.49
CA VAL A 91 -5.92 4.82 1.44
C VAL A 91 -4.80 4.30 0.55
N VAL A 92 -4.38 5.12 -0.42
CA VAL A 92 -3.11 4.95 -1.13
C VAL A 92 -2.15 6.02 -0.65
N GLN A 93 -0.93 5.60 -0.31
CA GLN A 93 0.18 6.49 -0.08
C GLN A 93 1.32 6.21 -1.06
N LEU A 94 1.63 7.19 -1.90
CA LEU A 94 2.79 7.13 -2.80
C LEU A 94 4.01 7.78 -2.14
N VAL A 95 5.14 7.08 -2.17
CA VAL A 95 6.41 7.57 -1.64
C VAL A 95 7.48 7.56 -2.70
N GLU A 96 8.27 8.62 -2.72
CA GLU A 96 9.39 8.73 -3.65
C GLU A 96 10.48 7.73 -3.25
N ARG A 97 10.99 7.00 -4.25
CA ARG A 97 12.15 6.16 -4.07
C ARG A 97 13.38 7.05 -3.90
N SER A 98 14.10 6.84 -2.80
CA SER A 98 15.30 7.55 -2.42
C SER A 98 16.32 6.56 -1.85
N PRO A 99 17.62 6.93 -1.77
CA PRO A 99 18.62 6.10 -1.09
C PRO A 99 18.24 5.76 0.36
N ALA A 100 17.47 6.63 1.03
CA ALA A 100 17.02 6.41 2.40
C ALA A 100 15.75 5.53 2.50
N SER A 101 15.09 5.18 1.40
CA SER A 101 13.75 4.59 1.46
C SER A 101 13.70 3.27 2.22
N ARG A 102 14.72 2.40 2.09
CA ARG A 102 14.78 1.14 2.86
C ARG A 102 14.78 1.36 4.38
N LEU A 103 15.51 2.37 4.86
CA LEU A 103 15.47 2.74 6.28
C LEU A 103 14.07 3.22 6.69
N ARG A 104 13.41 4.02 5.83
CA ARG A 104 12.04 4.50 6.06
C ARG A 104 11.03 3.35 6.11
N TRP A 105 11.19 2.32 5.28
CA TRP A 105 10.35 1.12 5.31
C TRP A 105 10.54 0.31 6.59
N ARG A 106 11.79 0.14 7.05
CA ARG A 106 12.05 -0.51 8.35
C ARG A 106 11.36 0.23 9.49
N ASN A 107 11.33 1.56 9.44
CA ASN A 107 10.64 2.39 10.44
C ASN A 107 9.10 2.37 10.31
N THR A 108 8.54 1.85 9.21
CA THR A 108 7.09 1.82 8.97
C THR A 108 6.37 0.82 9.89
N ALA A 109 7.00 -0.30 10.22
CA ALA A 109 6.43 -1.26 11.18
C ALA A 109 6.14 -0.61 12.53
N GLY A 110 7.05 0.23 13.03
CA GLY A 110 6.87 0.95 14.28
C GLY A 110 5.61 1.83 14.31
N GLU A 111 5.30 2.54 13.21
CA GLU A 111 4.09 3.36 13.14
C GLU A 111 2.81 2.52 12.99
N LEU A 112 2.85 1.45 12.20
CA LEU A 112 1.68 0.57 12.04
C LEU A 112 1.32 -0.13 13.36
N LEU A 113 2.32 -0.56 14.15
CA LEU A 113 2.13 -1.14 15.49
C LEU A 113 1.56 -0.15 16.50
N ARG A 114 1.83 1.16 16.37
CA ARG A 114 1.24 2.18 17.24
C ARG A 114 -0.26 2.31 17.02
N VAL A 115 -0.71 2.14 15.78
CA VAL A 115 -2.11 2.32 15.36
C VAL A 115 -2.93 1.07 15.64
N ARG A 116 -2.38 -0.13 15.36
CA ARG A 116 -3.03 -1.41 15.65
C ARG A 116 -2.20 -2.19 16.67
N ARG A 117 -2.66 -2.19 17.92
CA ARG A 117 -2.07 -3.02 18.98
C ARG A 117 -2.54 -4.47 18.84
N GLY A 118 -1.59 -5.39 18.74
CA GLY A 118 -1.83 -6.82 18.61
C GLY A 118 -0.88 -7.43 17.58
N SER A 119 -0.49 -8.69 17.78
CA SER A 119 0.30 -9.44 16.80
C SER A 119 -0.55 -9.77 15.56
N GLY A 120 0.09 -9.87 14.40
CA GLY A 120 -0.54 -10.42 13.20
C GLY A 120 -1.34 -9.45 12.32
N LEU A 121 -0.99 -8.16 12.26
CA LEU A 121 -1.48 -7.31 11.17
C LEU A 121 -1.04 -7.94 9.84
N SER A 122 -2.01 -8.31 9.00
CA SER A 122 -1.73 -8.89 7.68
C SER A 122 -1.08 -7.85 6.77
N VAL A 123 -0.03 -8.29 6.07
CA VAL A 123 0.73 -7.51 5.11
C VAL A 123 0.88 -8.32 3.84
N VAL A 124 0.61 -7.69 2.71
CA VAL A 124 1.00 -8.19 1.38
C VAL A 124 2.11 -7.29 0.87
N ALA A 125 3.27 -7.87 0.55
CA ALA A 125 4.38 -7.17 -0.07
C ALA A 125 4.44 -7.51 -1.56
N LEU A 126 4.57 -6.47 -2.39
CA LEU A 126 4.81 -6.58 -3.82
C LEU A 126 6.18 -5.97 -4.12
N ALA A 127 7.11 -6.79 -4.60
CA ALA A 127 8.38 -6.33 -5.15
C ALA A 127 8.23 -6.18 -6.67
N LYS A 128 8.45 -4.95 -7.16
CA LYS A 128 8.18 -4.53 -8.54
C LYS A 128 9.50 -4.12 -9.20
N SER A 129 9.79 -4.69 -10.36
CA SER A 129 10.89 -4.28 -11.21
C SER A 129 10.34 -3.77 -12.53
N PRO A 130 10.92 -2.72 -13.17
CA PRO A 130 10.43 -2.20 -14.44
C PRO A 130 10.38 -3.23 -15.57
N LEU A 131 11.24 -4.26 -15.52
CA LEU A 131 11.38 -5.29 -16.56
C LEU A 131 11.10 -6.71 -16.04
N GLY A 132 10.89 -6.86 -14.74
CA GLY A 132 10.72 -8.15 -14.08
C GLY A 132 9.27 -8.43 -13.70
N PRO A 133 8.91 -9.70 -13.48
CA PRO A 133 7.59 -10.02 -12.94
C PRO A 133 7.44 -9.42 -11.54
N ILE A 134 6.22 -8.98 -11.21
CA ILE A 134 5.89 -8.59 -9.84
C ILE A 134 5.97 -9.85 -8.96
N ARG A 135 6.82 -9.79 -7.95
CA ARG A 135 6.90 -10.83 -6.92
C ARG A 135 5.98 -10.44 -5.78
N ARG A 136 5.17 -11.39 -5.31
CA ARG A 136 4.19 -11.19 -4.25
C ARG A 136 4.51 -12.13 -3.10
N ASP A 137 4.54 -11.59 -1.90
CA ASP A 137 4.66 -12.36 -0.67
C ASP A 137 3.63 -11.86 0.34
N GLU A 138 3.05 -12.80 1.09
CA GLU A 138 2.06 -12.54 2.13
C GLU A 138 2.64 -12.91 3.48
N GLY A 139 2.38 -12.07 4.48
CA GLY A 139 2.84 -12.33 5.82
C GLY A 139 2.15 -11.46 6.84
N SER A 140 2.80 -11.35 7.99
CA SER A 140 2.43 -10.42 9.03
C SER A 140 3.38 -9.22 9.05
N LEU A 141 3.01 -8.18 9.78
CA LEU A 141 3.90 -7.05 10.01
C LEU A 141 5.23 -7.45 10.67
N ASP A 142 5.24 -8.54 11.43
CA ASP A 142 6.44 -9.07 12.08
C ASP A 142 7.44 -9.65 11.05
N ASP A 143 6.95 -10.07 9.88
CA ASP A 143 7.76 -10.58 8.78
C ASP A 143 8.35 -9.46 7.90
N LEU A 144 8.00 -8.20 8.15
CA LEU A 144 8.41 -7.08 7.30
C LEU A 144 9.93 -7.02 7.05
N PRO A 145 10.82 -7.20 8.05
CA PRO A 145 12.26 -7.21 7.80
C PRO A 145 12.69 -8.24 6.74
N ARG A 146 12.13 -9.46 6.78
CA ARG A 146 12.39 -10.51 5.79
C ARG A 146 11.89 -10.10 4.41
N LEU A 147 10.66 -9.58 4.34
CA LEU A 147 10.04 -9.12 3.09
C LEU A 147 10.87 -8.01 2.41
N LEU A 148 11.45 -7.10 3.21
CA LEU A 148 12.33 -6.04 2.72
C LEU A 148 13.65 -6.58 2.17
N ASP A 149 14.24 -7.57 2.84
CA ASP A 149 15.50 -8.18 2.42
C ASP A 149 15.32 -8.96 1.10
N GLU A 150 14.21 -9.69 0.94
CA GLU A 150 13.89 -10.46 -0.28
C GLU A 150 13.53 -9.57 -1.48
N ALA A 151 12.96 -8.40 -1.23
CA ALA A 151 12.71 -7.39 -2.25
C ALA A 151 14.02 -6.82 -2.83
N GLY A 152 15.12 -6.83 -2.08
CA GLY A 152 16.42 -6.33 -2.53
C GLY A 152 16.35 -4.89 -3.00
N ASP A 153 16.65 -4.64 -4.27
CA ASP A 153 16.59 -3.34 -4.93
C ASP A 153 15.30 -3.10 -5.74
N ASP A 154 14.28 -3.96 -5.64
CA ASP A 154 13.01 -3.73 -6.33
C ASP A 154 12.21 -2.57 -5.71
N PHE A 155 11.30 -1.96 -6.47
CA PHE A 155 10.34 -1.02 -5.89
C PHE A 155 9.34 -1.78 -5.02
N LEU A 156 9.10 -1.30 -3.80
CA LEU A 156 8.22 -1.98 -2.88
C LEU A 156 6.80 -1.41 -2.89
N THR A 157 5.84 -2.27 -2.66
CA THR A 157 4.50 -1.89 -2.26
C THR A 157 4.06 -2.77 -1.11
N LEU A 158 3.53 -2.15 -0.05
CA LEU A 158 2.96 -2.83 1.09
C LEU A 158 1.48 -2.52 1.16
N VAL A 159 0.67 -3.56 1.27
CA VAL A 159 -0.76 -3.45 1.55
C VAL A 159 -0.99 -3.96 2.97
N CYS A 160 -1.44 -3.08 3.85
CA CYS A 160 -1.56 -3.36 5.27
C CYS A 160 -3.00 -3.08 5.74
N GLY A 161 -3.62 -4.02 6.44
CA GLY A 161 -4.94 -3.80 7.01
C GLY A 161 -5.70 -5.06 7.39
N PRO A 162 -6.97 -4.92 7.83
CA PRO A 162 -7.63 -3.65 8.09
C PRO A 162 -7.06 -2.96 9.34
N LEU A 163 -6.91 -1.64 9.32
CA LEU A 163 -6.51 -0.82 10.47
C LEU A 163 -7.71 -0.37 11.30
N SER A 164 -8.90 -0.30 10.70
CA SER A 164 -10.13 -0.01 11.41
C SER A 164 -10.56 -1.19 12.30
N PRO A 165 -10.73 -1.00 13.62
CA PRO A 165 -11.19 -2.06 14.52
C PRO A 165 -12.58 -2.60 14.20
N ALA A 166 -13.47 -1.74 13.67
CA ALA A 166 -14.82 -2.12 13.27
C ALA A 166 -14.78 -3.12 12.10
N ILE A 167 -13.96 -2.84 11.09
CA ILE A 167 -13.76 -3.71 9.92
C ILE A 167 -12.99 -4.98 10.32
N ALA A 168 -11.96 -4.85 11.16
CA ALA A 168 -11.19 -5.99 11.66
C ALA A 168 -12.06 -7.00 12.42
N SER A 169 -12.95 -6.51 13.29
CA SER A 169 -13.87 -7.35 14.06
C SER A 169 -14.91 -8.03 13.17
N ALA A 170 -15.46 -7.32 12.18
CA ALA A 170 -16.39 -7.91 11.21
C ALA A 170 -15.73 -9.02 10.37
N SER A 171 -14.47 -8.82 9.97
CA SER A 171 -13.70 -9.82 9.23
C SER A 171 -13.36 -11.06 10.05
N ALA A 172 -13.15 -10.93 11.37
CA ALA A 172 -12.87 -12.04 12.26
C ALA A 172 -14.14 -12.81 12.70
N ALA A 173 -15.30 -12.16 12.69
CA ALA A 173 -16.60 -12.75 12.99
C ALA A 173 -17.23 -13.47 11.79
N ALA A 174 -16.79 -13.17 10.56
CA ALA A 174 -17.08 -13.99 9.40
C ALA A 174 -16.28 -15.31 9.49
N PRO A 175 -16.85 -16.49 9.17
CA PRO A 175 -16.03 -17.68 8.98
C PRO A 175 -14.96 -17.32 7.94
N ALA A 176 -13.69 -17.63 8.23
CA ALA A 176 -12.54 -17.24 7.42
C ALA A 176 -12.71 -17.68 5.96
N THR A 177 -13.35 -16.82 5.18
CA THR A 177 -13.40 -16.81 3.73
C THR A 177 -12.97 -15.42 3.31
N LEU A 178 -11.79 -15.03 3.78
CA LEU A 178 -11.01 -13.99 3.09
C LEU A 178 -10.52 -14.65 1.80
N PHE A 179 -10.84 -14.02 0.68
CA PHE A 179 -10.77 -14.51 -0.71
C PHE A 179 -11.97 -15.38 -1.13
N THR A 180 -13.14 -14.77 -1.31
CA THR A 180 -14.13 -15.34 -2.23
C THR A 180 -13.62 -15.19 -3.66
N ALA A 181 -13.10 -16.28 -4.22
CA ALA A 181 -13.01 -16.46 -5.65
C ALA A 181 -14.43 -16.38 -6.23
N SER A 182 -14.82 -15.23 -6.76
CA SER A 182 -15.99 -15.14 -7.65
C SER A 182 -15.61 -15.66 -9.04
N GLY A 183 -15.27 -16.95 -9.11
CA GLY A 183 -15.44 -17.73 -10.32
C GLY A 183 -16.89 -18.19 -10.36
N LEU A 184 -17.77 -17.40 -10.96
CA LEU A 184 -19.12 -17.87 -11.31
C LEU A 184 -19.25 -17.93 -12.83
N ALA A 185 -19.58 -19.14 -13.26
CA ALA A 185 -19.91 -19.62 -14.59
C ALA A 185 -20.53 -18.58 -15.55
N GLY A 186 -20.07 -18.66 -16.80
CA GLY A 186 -20.66 -18.10 -18.01
C GLY A 186 -19.88 -18.59 -19.21
#